data_AF-W1IV63-F1
#
_entry.id   AF-W1IV63-F1
#
_cell.length_a   1.000
_cell.length_b   1.000
_cell.length_c   1.000
_cell.angle_alpha   90.00
_cell.angle_beta   90.00
_cell.angle_gamma   90.00
#
_symmetry.space_group_name_H-M   'P 1'
#
loop_
_entity.id
_entity.type
_entity.pdbx_description
1 polymer ?
#
loop_
_entity_poly.entity_id
_entity_poly.type
_entity_poly.pdbx_seq_one_letter_code
_entity_poly.pdbx_strand_id
1 'polypeptide(L)'
;MALATLQSLWESPFENDSIGSVAGISTLANGAQVMTDNTSVTRINSLMVWQGQKPPQITLPLHFMAQQDAQVEVQAAIMTLLQMASPELGVVMPGGRRPETVVIDIGRRLKLTDVVIQDVSFELDAPKTAAGYYTHNTVTLSLSGMQVQKKSEIPYMFI
;
A
#
# COMPACT_ATOMS: atom_id res chain seq x y z
N MET A 1 5.80 -16.89 1.20
CA MET A 1 5.93 -16.41 -0.20
C MET A 1 5.65 -14.91 -0.20
N ALA A 2 6.53 -14.09 -0.77
CA ALA A 2 6.33 -12.65 -0.85
C ALA A 2 5.34 -12.31 -1.98
N LEU A 3 4.42 -11.37 -1.74
CA LEU A 3 3.44 -10.93 -2.73
C LEU A 3 3.55 -9.41 -2.91
N ALA A 4 3.62 -8.97 -4.16
CA ALA A 4 3.58 -7.56 -4.52
C ALA A 4 2.27 -7.27 -5.28
N THR A 5 1.57 -6.22 -4.89
CA THR A 5 0.28 -5.84 -5.50
C THR A 5 0.29 -4.40 -5.97
N LEU A 6 -0.32 -4.17 -7.13
CA LEU A 6 -0.53 -2.85 -7.71
C LEU A 6 -2.03 -2.67 -7.93
N GLN A 7 -2.62 -1.69 -7.24
CA GLN A 7 -4.06 -1.42 -7.29
C GLN A 7 -4.32 -0.05 -7.93
N SER A 8 -5.05 -0.06 -9.05
CA SER A 8 -5.51 1.15 -9.73
C SER A 8 -6.93 1.49 -9.27
N LEU A 9 -7.16 2.77 -8.97
CA LEU A 9 -8.48 3.26 -8.58
C LEU A 9 -9.20 3.78 -9.83
N TRP A 10 -10.36 3.20 -10.12
CA TRP A 10 -11.26 3.59 -11.19
C TRP A 10 -12.61 3.90 -10.57
N GLU A 11 -13.10 5.12 -10.74
CA GLU A 11 -14.43 5.51 -10.28
C GLU A 11 -15.40 5.57 -11.46
N SER A 12 -16.67 5.28 -11.14
CA SER A 12 -17.75 5.46 -12.10
C SER A 12 -18.07 6.95 -12.23
N PRO A 13 -18.24 7.49 -13.45
CA PRO A 13 -18.60 8.89 -13.65
C PRO A 13 -19.98 9.29 -13.08
N PHE A 14 -20.76 8.32 -12.57
CA PHE A 14 -22.10 8.54 -12.02
C PHE A 14 -22.20 8.41 -10.49
N GLU A 15 -21.10 8.08 -9.79
CA GLU A 15 -21.13 7.87 -8.33
C GLU A 15 -21.44 9.16 -7.53
N ASN A 16 -21.24 10.33 -8.15
CA ASN A 16 -21.50 11.63 -7.55
C ASN A 16 -22.70 12.39 -8.17
N ASP A 17 -23.43 11.77 -9.12
CA ASP A 17 -24.68 12.33 -9.65
C ASP A 17 -25.86 11.72 -8.87
N SER A 18 -25.87 11.96 -7.55
CA SER A 18 -27.07 11.72 -6.75
C SER A 18 -28.13 12.70 -7.23
N ILE A 19 -29.17 12.18 -7.88
CA ILE A 19 -30.54 12.72 -7.98
C ILE A 19 -30.70 14.00 -7.14
N GLY A 20 -30.46 15.18 -7.72
CA GLY A 20 -30.47 16.42 -6.94
C GLY A 20 -30.01 17.72 -7.60
N SER A 21 -29.22 17.68 -8.68
CA SER A 21 -28.78 18.92 -9.37
C SER A 21 -29.61 19.31 -10.60
N VAL A 22 -30.57 18.47 -11.03
CA VAL A 22 -31.50 18.75 -12.14
C VAL A 22 -32.68 19.60 -11.65
N ALA A 23 -32.41 20.78 -11.08
CA ALA A 23 -33.44 21.73 -10.67
C ALA A 23 -33.10 23.19 -11.02
N GLY A 24 -32.19 23.42 -11.98
CA GLY A 24 -31.74 24.78 -12.33
C GLY A 24 -31.74 25.16 -13.82
N ILE A 25 -31.86 24.21 -14.75
CA ILE A 25 -31.81 24.50 -16.20
C ILE A 25 -32.86 23.66 -16.93
N SER A 26 -34.14 23.95 -16.69
CA SER A 26 -35.25 23.28 -17.37
C SER A 26 -36.40 24.25 -17.66
N THR A 27 -36.24 25.13 -18.64
CA THR A 27 -37.40 25.78 -19.27
C THR A 27 -37.38 25.84 -20.80
N LEU A 28 -36.37 25.32 -21.52
CA LEU A 28 -36.39 25.35 -23.00
C LEU A 28 -35.93 24.08 -23.74
N ALA A 29 -35.58 22.98 -23.05
CA ALA A 29 -35.06 21.78 -23.72
C ALA A 29 -35.88 20.49 -23.49
N ASN A 30 -37.00 20.54 -22.76
CA ASN A 30 -37.79 19.34 -22.41
C ASN A 30 -38.96 19.02 -23.37
N GLY A 31 -39.13 19.79 -24.46
CA GLY A 31 -40.21 19.54 -25.43
C GLY A 31 -39.86 18.56 -26.55
N ALA A 32 -38.59 18.18 -26.70
CA ALA A 32 -38.11 17.43 -27.88
C ALA A 32 -37.47 16.07 -27.55
N GLN A 33 -37.75 15.51 -26.37
CA GLN A 33 -37.23 14.19 -25.95
C GLN A 33 -38.32 13.19 -25.53
N VAL A 34 -39.57 13.39 -25.97
CA VAL A 34 -40.66 12.41 -25.74
C VAL A 34 -41.05 11.66 -27.02
N MET A 35 -40.32 11.83 -28.13
CA MET A 35 -40.63 11.16 -29.42
C MET A 35 -39.50 10.29 -29.99
N THR A 36 -38.51 9.92 -29.19
CA THR A 36 -37.54 8.91 -29.64
C THR A 36 -37.16 8.04 -28.45
N ASP A 37 -37.49 6.76 -28.59
CA ASP A 37 -37.19 5.66 -27.68
C ASP A 37 -35.69 5.31 -27.70
N ASN A 38 -34.84 6.34 -27.59
CA ASN A 38 -33.39 6.22 -27.61
C ASN A 38 -32.81 6.96 -26.42
N THR A 39 -32.36 6.19 -25.44
CA THR A 39 -31.50 6.65 -24.36
C THR A 39 -30.25 7.31 -24.96
N SER A 40 -30.22 8.64 -24.95
CA SER A 40 -29.02 9.42 -25.24
C SER A 40 -28.04 9.36 -24.06
N VAL A 41 -27.62 8.14 -23.69
CA VAL A 41 -26.44 7.92 -22.85
C VAL A 41 -25.31 7.53 -23.80
N THR A 42 -24.65 8.53 -24.35
CA THR A 42 -23.55 8.35 -25.32
C THR A 42 -22.40 7.58 -24.64
N ARG A 43 -21.83 6.57 -25.31
CA ARG A 43 -20.69 5.74 -24.82
C ARG A 43 -19.46 6.50 -24.31
N ILE A 44 -19.35 7.79 -24.60
CA ILE A 44 -18.27 8.66 -24.13
C ILE A 44 -18.46 9.05 -22.66
N ASN A 45 -19.71 9.12 -22.18
CA ASN A 45 -20.05 9.36 -20.77
C ASN A 45 -19.99 8.11 -19.88
N SER A 46 -19.63 6.94 -20.44
CA SER A 46 -19.50 5.68 -19.69
C SER A 46 -18.04 5.22 -19.51
N LEU A 47 -17.06 6.07 -19.84
CA LEU A 47 -15.65 5.77 -19.60
C LEU A 47 -15.34 6.03 -18.12
N MET A 48 -14.84 5.01 -17.43
CA MET A 48 -14.34 5.16 -16.06
C MET A 48 -13.24 6.21 -16.03
N VAL A 49 -13.30 7.10 -15.04
CA VAL A 49 -12.29 8.14 -14.84
C VAL A 49 -11.21 7.57 -13.94
N TRP A 50 -9.95 7.65 -14.39
CA TRP A 50 -8.81 7.28 -13.56
C TRP A 50 -8.57 8.37 -12.52
N GLN A 51 -8.64 8.02 -11.24
CA GLN A 51 -8.48 8.98 -10.12
C GLN A 51 -7.11 8.90 -9.46
N GLY A 52 -6.31 7.90 -9.82
CA GLY A 52 -5.04 7.64 -9.19
C GLY A 52 -4.76 6.16 -9.06
N GLN A 53 -3.65 5.88 -8.40
CA GLN A 53 -3.22 4.54 -8.09
C GLN A 53 -2.64 4.55 -6.68
N LYS A 54 -2.87 3.47 -5.93
CA LYS A 54 -2.25 3.32 -4.62
C LYS A 54 -0.78 2.92 -4.81
N PRO A 55 0.16 3.45 -4.02
CA PRO A 55 1.54 2.97 -4.05
C PRO A 55 1.58 1.44 -3.90
N PRO A 56 2.50 0.75 -4.58
CA PRO A 56 2.56 -0.70 -4.54
C PRO A 56 2.78 -1.16 -3.10
N GLN A 57 1.97 -2.14 -2.68
CA GLN A 57 2.08 -2.75 -1.36
C GLN A 57 2.63 -4.17 -1.48
N ILE A 58 3.54 -4.49 -0.57
CA ILE A 58 4.27 -5.75 -0.55
C ILE A 58 4.16 -6.35 0.83
N THR A 59 3.74 -7.61 0.87
CA THR A 59 3.70 -8.38 2.10
C THR A 59 4.79 -9.44 2.05
N LEU A 60 5.73 -9.36 3.00
CA LEU A 60 6.87 -10.26 3.11
C LEU A 60 6.80 -11.02 4.44
N PRO A 61 6.39 -12.31 4.42
CA PRO A 61 6.52 -13.18 5.57
C PRO A 61 7.97 -13.67 5.69
N LEU A 62 8.59 -13.40 6.84
CA LEU A 62 9.93 -13.80 7.24
C LEU A 62 9.85 -14.82 8.37
N HIS A 63 10.59 -15.91 8.26
CA HIS A 63 10.69 -16.91 9.32
C HIS A 63 12.09 -16.85 9.92
N PHE A 64 12.18 -16.38 11.15
CA PHE A 64 13.42 -16.37 11.90
C PHE A 64 13.52 -17.66 12.72
N MET A 65 14.70 -18.27 12.70
CA MET A 65 15.03 -19.45 13.49
C MET A 65 16.49 -19.31 13.94
N ALA A 66 16.72 -19.40 15.24
CA ALA A 66 18.06 -19.33 15.83
C ALA A 66 18.84 -20.62 15.56
N GLN A 67 20.06 -20.51 15.05
CA GLN A 67 21.01 -21.62 14.90
C GLN A 67 22.05 -21.63 16.03
N GLN A 68 22.57 -20.47 16.45
CA GLN A 68 23.51 -20.36 17.56
C GLN A 68 23.00 -19.47 18.67
N ASP A 69 22.73 -18.19 18.38
CA ASP A 69 22.34 -17.20 19.38
C ASP A 69 20.97 -16.60 19.08
N ALA A 70 19.98 -17.04 19.84
CA ALA A 70 18.60 -16.57 19.74
C ALA A 70 18.44 -15.06 20.01
N GLN A 71 19.31 -14.48 20.85
CA GLN A 71 19.24 -13.06 21.17
C GLN A 71 19.62 -12.21 19.94
N VAL A 72 20.68 -12.57 19.23
CA VAL A 72 21.17 -11.80 18.09
C VAL A 72 20.38 -12.13 16.82
N GLU A 73 20.10 -13.41 16.58
CA GLU A 73 19.52 -13.86 15.31
C GLU A 73 18.02 -13.59 15.20
N VAL A 74 17.28 -13.66 16.31
CA VAL A 74 15.81 -13.52 16.31
C VAL A 74 15.39 -12.25 17.04
N GLN A 75 15.75 -12.11 18.32
CA GLN A 75 15.26 -10.99 19.13
C GLN A 75 15.77 -9.64 18.61
N ALA A 76 17.07 -9.50 18.36
CA ALA A 76 17.65 -8.25 17.86
C ALA A 76 17.16 -7.93 16.45
N ALA A 77 17.01 -8.93 15.58
CA ALA A 77 16.43 -8.75 14.25
C ALA A 77 15.01 -8.16 14.32
N ILE A 78 14.13 -8.73 15.15
CA ILE A 78 12.77 -8.20 15.36
C ILE A 78 12.82 -6.77 15.92
N MET A 79 13.68 -6.52 16.92
CA MET A 79 13.81 -5.19 17.51
C MET A 79 14.26 -4.14 16.48
N THR A 80 15.24 -4.46 15.63
CA THR A 80 15.70 -3.53 14.59
C THR A 80 14.63 -3.25 13.54
N LEU A 81 13.82 -4.26 13.15
CA LEU A 81 12.68 -4.06 12.26
C LEU A 81 11.62 -3.13 12.87
N LEU A 82 11.32 -3.30 14.15
CA LEU A 82 10.40 -2.42 14.86
C LEU A 82 10.95 -0.98 14.97
N GLN A 83 12.24 -0.83 15.24
CA GLN A 83 12.91 0.48 15.27
C GLN A 83 12.85 1.18 13.91
N MET A 84 13.10 0.45 12.81
CA MET A 84 13.03 0.99 11.45
C MET A 84 11.61 1.41 11.05
N ALA A 85 10.58 0.72 11.56
CA ALA A 85 9.19 1.09 11.33
C ALA A 85 8.76 2.32 12.16
N SER A 86 9.36 2.52 13.34
CA SER A 86 9.00 3.60 14.25
C SER A 86 9.63 4.94 13.84
N PRO A 87 8.86 6.05 13.81
CA PRO A 87 9.42 7.39 13.64
C PRO A 87 10.10 7.87 14.92
N GLU A 88 11.14 8.68 14.78
CA GLU A 88 11.71 9.41 15.90
C GLU A 88 10.87 10.66 16.18
N LEU A 89 10.06 10.60 17.23
CA LEU A 89 9.26 11.74 17.69
C LEU A 89 10.06 12.55 18.72
N GLY A 90 10.37 13.81 18.40
CA GLY A 90 10.94 14.74 19.36
C GLY A 90 9.90 15.10 20.42
N VAL A 91 10.20 14.83 21.70
CA VAL A 91 9.30 15.11 22.84
C VAL A 91 9.06 16.62 23.05
N VAL A 92 9.97 17.48 22.56
CA VAL A 92 10.01 18.93 22.91
C VAL A 92 9.81 19.85 21.71
N MET A 93 10.08 19.42 20.47
CA MET A 93 9.85 20.22 19.27
C MET A 93 9.04 19.45 18.24
N PRO A 94 7.94 20.03 17.71
CA PRO A 94 7.20 19.43 16.60
C PRO A 94 8.12 19.40 15.36
N GLY A 95 8.61 18.20 15.03
CA GLY A 95 9.60 18.02 13.96
C GLY A 95 10.29 16.65 13.98
N GLY A 96 9.53 15.58 14.21
CA GLY A 96 10.08 14.21 14.20
C GLY A 96 10.56 13.78 12.81
N ARG A 97 11.65 13.01 12.76
CA ARG A 97 12.18 12.48 11.50
C ARG A 97 11.28 11.33 11.06
N ARG A 98 10.77 11.41 9.82
CA ARG A 98 10.01 10.31 9.22
C ARG A 98 10.86 9.03 9.20
N PRO A 99 10.25 7.84 9.24
CA PRO A 99 10.98 6.58 9.13
C PRO A 99 11.88 6.56 7.88
N GLU A 100 13.05 5.93 8.00
CA GLU A 100 14.02 5.87 6.91
C GLU A 100 13.51 4.96 5.77
N THR A 101 13.97 5.24 4.56
CA THR A 101 13.64 4.40 3.40
C THR A 101 14.52 3.16 3.38
N VAL A 102 13.92 2.04 3.04
CA VAL A 102 14.58 0.74 2.93
C VAL A 102 14.63 0.35 1.46
N VAL A 103 15.76 -0.23 1.06
CA VAL A 103 15.91 -0.87 -0.25
C VAL A 103 15.73 -2.37 -0.06
N ILE A 104 14.79 -2.94 -0.80
CA ILE A 104 14.54 -4.38 -0.78
C ILE A 104 15.13 -4.97 -2.03
N ASP A 105 16.09 -5.86 -1.85
CA ASP A 105 16.72 -6.62 -2.92
C ASP A 105 16.36 -8.10 -2.75
N ILE A 106 15.41 -8.58 -3.56
CA ILE A 106 14.96 -9.98 -3.53
C ILE A 106 15.58 -10.71 -4.73
N GLY A 107 16.66 -11.43 -4.46
CA GLY A 107 17.38 -12.20 -5.47
C GLY A 107 18.16 -11.28 -6.43
N ARG A 108 18.15 -11.61 -7.73
CA ARG A 108 18.78 -10.79 -8.78
C ARG A 108 17.78 -10.10 -9.70
N ARG A 109 16.48 -10.17 -9.38
CA ARG A 109 15.41 -9.83 -10.31
C ARG A 109 14.43 -8.78 -9.83
N LEU A 110 14.44 -8.44 -8.54
CA LEU A 110 13.49 -7.50 -7.99
C LEU A 110 14.21 -6.59 -6.99
N LYS A 111 14.50 -5.39 -7.45
CA LYS A 111 15.09 -4.34 -6.63
C LYS A 111 14.10 -3.20 -6.50
N LEU A 112 13.60 -3.02 -5.29
CA LEU A 112 12.66 -1.97 -4.96
C LEU A 112 13.35 -0.96 -4.08
N THR A 113 13.61 0.20 -4.67
CA THR A 113 14.15 1.37 -3.99
C THR A 113 13.00 2.20 -3.41
N ASP A 114 13.27 2.93 -2.33
CA ASP A 114 12.33 3.86 -1.72
C ASP A 114 11.03 3.23 -1.17
N VAL A 115 11.20 2.12 -0.45
CA VAL A 115 10.13 1.43 0.26
C VAL A 115 10.15 1.83 1.73
N VAL A 116 8.97 1.99 2.33
CA VAL A 116 8.83 2.24 3.77
C VAL A 116 8.07 1.08 4.41
N ILE A 117 8.49 0.70 5.61
CA ILE A 117 7.79 -0.29 6.44
C ILE A 117 6.57 0.37 7.05
N GLN A 118 5.38 -0.14 6.74
CA GLN A 118 4.12 0.35 7.30
C GLN A 118 3.72 -0.42 8.55
N ASP A 119 3.95 -1.72 8.55
CA ASP A 119 3.56 -2.60 9.66
C ASP A 119 4.54 -3.76 9.81
N VAL A 120 4.77 -4.14 11.07
CA VAL A 120 5.60 -5.28 11.49
C VAL A 120 4.80 -6.07 12.51
N SER A 121 4.33 -7.24 12.12
CA SER A 121 3.65 -8.16 13.02
C SER A 121 4.53 -9.36 13.33
N PHE A 122 4.57 -9.75 14.59
CA PHE A 122 5.34 -10.91 15.08
C PHE A 122 4.53 -11.64 16.14
N GLU A 123 4.82 -12.91 16.35
CA GLU A 123 4.10 -13.75 17.29
C GLU A 123 4.66 -13.59 18.71
N LEU A 124 3.80 -13.24 19.68
CA LEU A 124 4.20 -13.02 21.07
C LEU A 124 4.35 -14.33 21.88
N ASP A 125 3.61 -15.37 21.47
CA ASP A 125 3.59 -16.69 22.10
C ASP A 125 4.64 -17.64 21.52
N ALA A 126 5.52 -17.13 20.65
CA ALA A 126 6.53 -17.94 20.04
C ALA A 126 7.51 -18.52 21.10
N PRO A 127 7.95 -19.78 20.98
CA PRO A 127 8.78 -20.45 21.96
C PRO A 127 10.07 -19.73 22.31
N LYS A 128 10.36 -19.65 23.62
CA LYS A 128 11.47 -18.89 24.18
C LYS A 128 12.53 -19.79 24.79
N THR A 129 13.78 -19.30 24.79
CA THR A 129 14.88 -19.91 25.54
C THR A 129 14.64 -19.76 27.05
N ALA A 130 15.41 -20.47 27.87
CA ALA A 130 15.39 -20.29 29.32
C ALA A 130 15.70 -18.85 29.78
N ALA A 131 16.43 -18.09 28.96
CA ALA A 131 16.72 -16.68 29.18
C ALA A 131 15.60 -15.72 28.67
N GLY A 132 14.56 -16.24 28.03
CA GLY A 132 13.39 -15.47 27.58
C GLY A 132 13.47 -14.94 26.15
N TYR A 133 14.47 -15.32 25.35
CA TYR A 133 14.60 -14.89 23.95
C TYR A 133 13.84 -15.81 23.00
N TYR A 134 13.23 -15.28 21.94
CA TYR A 134 12.55 -16.09 20.93
C TYR A 134 13.52 -17.03 20.20
N THR A 135 13.20 -18.33 20.16
CA THR A 135 13.98 -19.34 19.42
C THR A 135 13.62 -19.38 17.94
N HIS A 136 12.35 -19.17 17.64
CA HIS A 136 11.81 -19.00 16.30
C HIS A 136 10.68 -17.98 16.34
N ASN A 137 10.45 -17.27 15.24
CA ASN A 137 9.31 -16.38 15.10
C ASN A 137 8.96 -16.18 13.62
N THR A 138 7.67 -16.07 13.31
CA THR A 138 7.21 -15.66 11.99
C THR A 138 6.82 -14.19 12.03
N VAL A 139 7.58 -13.37 11.30
CA VAL A 139 7.38 -11.92 11.21
C VAL A 139 6.77 -11.59 9.86
N THR A 140 5.64 -10.92 9.83
CA THR A 140 5.04 -10.43 8.58
C THR A 140 5.25 -8.94 8.45
N LEU A 141 5.97 -8.56 7.40
CA LEU A 141 6.23 -7.16 7.06
C LEU A 141 5.25 -6.68 5.99
N SER A 142 4.57 -5.57 6.25
CA SER A 142 3.79 -4.85 5.24
C SER A 142 4.55 -3.59 4.83
N LEU A 143 4.87 -3.52 3.55
CA LEU A 143 5.75 -2.54 2.95
C LEU A 143 5.00 -1.76 1.90
N SER A 144 5.28 -0.47 1.76
CA SER A 144 4.70 0.37 0.73
C SER A 144 5.76 1.21 0.05
N GLY A 145 5.66 1.34 -1.28
CA GLY A 145 6.38 2.38 -2.00
C GLY A 145 5.97 3.77 -1.48
N MET A 146 6.91 4.71 -1.46
CA MET A 146 6.61 6.11 -1.10
C MET A 146 5.84 6.87 -2.18
N GLN A 147 5.97 6.44 -3.43
CA GLN A 147 5.37 7.11 -4.58
C GLN A 147 4.56 6.13 -5.42
N VAL A 148 3.62 6.69 -6.18
CA VAL A 148 2.88 5.96 -7.19
C VAL A 148 3.81 5.63 -8.35
N GLN A 149 3.91 4.34 -8.68
CA GLN A 149 4.72 3.84 -9.79
C GLN A 149 4.15 4.30 -11.13
N LYS A 150 4.97 4.92 -11.97
CA LYS A 150 4.57 5.21 -13.36
C LYS A 150 4.70 3.98 -14.23
N LYS A 151 3.91 3.92 -15.31
CA LYS A 151 4.04 2.88 -16.34
C LYS A 151 5.47 2.72 -16.86
N SER A 152 6.20 3.83 -17.02
CA SER A 152 7.60 3.82 -17.49
C SER A 152 8.60 3.32 -16.46
N GLU A 153 8.25 3.33 -15.17
CA GLU A 153 9.11 2.91 -14.06
C GLU A 153 8.98 1.41 -13.78
N ILE A 154 7.85 0.79 -14.16
CA ILE A 154 7.58 -0.64 -13.96
C ILE A 154 8.69 -1.55 -14.50
N PRO A 155 9.22 -1.38 -15.73
CA PRO A 155 10.28 -2.24 -16.23
C PRO A 155 11.57 -2.20 -15.40
N TYR A 156 11.88 -1.09 -14.74
CA TYR A 156 13.10 -0.94 -13.95
C TYR A 156 13.02 -1.60 -12.56
N MET A 157 11.82 -1.94 -12.09
CA MET A 157 11.66 -2.77 -10.88
C MET A 157 12.10 -4.22 -11.09
N PHE A 158 12.05 -4.68 -12.34
CA PHE A 158 12.40 -6.05 -12.73
C PHE A 158 13.75 -6.02 -13.45
N ILE A 159 14.83 -6.33 -12.72
CA ILE A 159 16.21 -6.37 -13.25
C ILE A 159 16.63 -7.77 -13.72
#